data_AF-A0A0S7XBC8-F1
#
_entry.id   AF-A0A0S7XBC8-F1
#
_cell.length_a   1.000
_cell.length_b   1.000
_cell.length_c   1.000
_cell.angle_alpha   90.00
_cell.angle_beta   90.00
_cell.angle_gamma   90.00
#
_symmetry.space_group_name_H-M   'P 1'
#
loop_
_entity.id
_entity.type
_entity.pdbx_description
1 polymer ?
#
loop_
_entity_poly.entity_id
_entity_poly.type
_entity_poly.pdbx_seq_one_letter_code
_entity_poly.pdbx_strand_id
1 'polypeptide(L)'
;MCRMVILACLCVIVVGASPQARAKSECAFEVRQGCFDLNGDGTADTVTVIFPTERGRSGPFSVTVGGSTYKGHGDGLHGTMAVVDIDITDAYKEIAIPEDGPSDDYRTYLFWFDGQVLRYMGSVPGVQPGVDGSGTIHSYRRGQVLQTWFFPADYAISADHSIYMIQQDLYPMWTRVRLVRDFPLLRERSDDSVSYIASRGDSAVVVSSDDHDWCLLQTSDGRTGWFRCCGSFVGGALASTTFLGLLPQKWEGPLPITLKRDVPLYSSENLDEIVGMALKGEKGILKPGFNEFWLELETDSGKKGLITCEQWVVGGYWQRDIFDGLCYAD
;
A
#
# COMPACT_ATOMS: atom_id res chain seq x y z
N MET A 1 3.86 36.78 -20.24
CA MET A 1 3.37 36.46 -21.60
C MET A 1 4.10 35.20 -22.08
N CYS A 2 3.49 34.03 -21.90
CA CYS A 2 4.11 32.76 -22.27
C CYS A 2 3.92 32.54 -23.78
N ARG A 3 5.01 32.57 -24.54
CA ARG A 3 5.00 32.35 -25.99
C ARG A 3 5.02 30.85 -26.27
N MET A 4 3.95 30.39 -26.89
CA MET A 4 3.80 29.07 -27.50
C MET A 4 4.80 28.94 -28.66
N VAL A 5 5.77 28.04 -28.54
CA VAL A 5 6.64 27.64 -29.65
C VAL A 5 6.05 26.37 -30.26
N ILE A 6 5.37 26.53 -31.39
CA ILE A 6 4.99 25.41 -32.25
C ILE A 6 6.16 25.17 -33.20
N LEU A 7 6.88 24.07 -33.01
CA LEU A 7 7.86 23.60 -33.98
C LEU A 7 7.12 22.80 -35.07
N ALA A 8 6.84 23.45 -36.21
CA ALA A 8 6.29 22.78 -37.38
C ALA A 8 7.42 22.06 -38.13
N CYS A 9 7.38 20.73 -38.18
CA CYS A 9 8.34 19.94 -38.94
C CYS A 9 7.89 19.80 -40.40
N LEU A 10 8.82 20.08 -41.31
CA LEU A 10 8.65 20.16 -42.76
C LEU A 10 8.38 18.77 -43.37
N CYS A 11 7.38 18.70 -44.25
CA CYS A 11 7.05 17.51 -45.02
C CYS A 11 8.07 17.31 -46.16
N VAL A 12 8.77 16.19 -46.19
CA VAL A 12 9.52 15.72 -47.37
C VAL A 12 8.94 14.37 -47.78
N ILE A 13 8.28 14.35 -48.93
CA ILE A 13 7.79 13.13 -49.58
C ILE A 13 8.95 12.52 -50.36
N VAL A 14 9.36 11.30 -50.01
CA VAL A 14 10.13 10.42 -50.91
C VAL A 14 9.33 9.14 -51.10
N VAL A 15 8.92 8.90 -52.34
CA VAL A 15 8.27 7.66 -52.78
C VAL A 15 9.36 6.63 -53.09
N GLY A 16 9.31 5.48 -52.44
CA GLY A 16 10.17 4.34 -52.72
C GLY A 16 9.89 3.17 -51.78
N ALA A 17 9.14 2.17 -52.26
CA ALA A 17 8.74 1.00 -51.49
C ALA A 17 9.93 0.06 -51.21
N SER A 18 10.08 -0.35 -49.95
CA SER A 18 10.78 -1.58 -49.56
C SER A 18 10.10 -2.18 -48.31
N PRO A 19 10.01 -3.51 -48.18
CA PRO A 19 9.26 -4.16 -47.11
C PRO A 19 10.08 -4.29 -45.82
N GLN A 20 9.38 -4.14 -44.68
CA GLN A 20 9.80 -4.52 -43.33
C GLN A 20 11.01 -3.77 -42.74
N ALA A 21 10.79 -2.53 -42.36
CA ALA A 21 11.27 -2.07 -41.06
C ALA A 21 10.05 -1.94 -40.16
N ARG A 22 9.91 -2.83 -39.18
CA ARG A 22 8.98 -2.64 -38.06
C ARG A 22 9.49 -1.39 -37.35
N ALA A 23 8.88 -0.23 -37.63
CA ALA A 23 9.17 0.99 -36.91
C ALA A 23 9.11 0.66 -35.42
N LYS A 24 10.23 0.79 -34.71
CA LYS A 24 10.20 0.83 -33.25
C LYS A 24 9.18 1.91 -32.92
N SER A 25 8.09 1.53 -32.26
CA SER A 25 7.17 2.50 -31.68
C SER A 25 8.04 3.51 -30.94
N GLU A 26 8.02 4.76 -31.43
CA GLU A 26 8.53 5.86 -30.65
C GLU A 26 7.75 5.79 -29.34
N CYS A 27 8.46 5.68 -28.22
CA CYS A 27 7.82 5.74 -26.92
C CYS A 27 7.22 7.13 -26.82
N ALA A 28 5.91 7.23 -27.01
CA ALA A 28 5.20 8.45 -26.74
C ALA A 28 5.31 8.73 -25.23
N PHE A 29 5.49 10.01 -24.88
CA PHE A 29 5.51 10.48 -23.52
C PHE A 29 4.42 11.52 -23.28
N GLU A 30 3.86 11.52 -22.07
CA GLU A 30 2.96 12.55 -21.58
C GLU A 30 3.67 13.51 -20.64
N VAL A 31 3.28 14.79 -20.71
CA VAL A 31 3.83 15.84 -19.84
C VAL A 31 2.76 16.30 -18.85
N ARG A 32 3.13 16.42 -17.59
CA ARG A 32 2.37 17.09 -16.52
C ARG A 32 3.18 18.26 -16.01
N GLN A 33 2.54 19.39 -15.73
CA GLN A 33 3.22 20.60 -15.30
C GLN A 33 2.39 21.37 -14.26
N GLY A 34 3.06 22.05 -13.35
CA GLY A 34 2.44 22.98 -12.39
C GLY A 34 3.46 23.99 -11.85
N CYS A 35 2.95 25.01 -11.15
CA CYS A 35 3.78 26.03 -10.51
C CYS A 35 3.44 26.08 -9.01
N PHE A 36 4.43 25.84 -8.15
CA PHE A 36 4.25 25.71 -6.71
C PHE A 36 5.44 26.32 -5.98
N ASP A 37 5.22 26.99 -4.85
CA ASP A 37 6.31 27.39 -3.95
C ASP A 37 6.71 26.16 -3.11
N LEU A 38 7.77 25.47 -3.54
CA LEU A 38 8.19 24.17 -2.98
C LEU A 38 9.21 24.29 -1.85
N ASN A 39 9.91 25.43 -1.77
CA ASN A 39 10.94 25.69 -0.76
C ASN A 39 10.55 26.80 0.23
N GLY A 40 9.36 27.39 0.07
CA GLY A 40 8.81 28.41 0.95
C GLY A 40 9.46 29.78 0.80
N ASP A 41 10.16 30.05 -0.31
CA ASP A 41 10.81 31.34 -0.55
C ASP A 41 9.87 32.42 -1.08
N GLY A 42 8.60 32.08 -1.32
CA GLY A 42 7.56 32.97 -1.84
C GLY A 42 7.55 33.08 -3.37
N THR A 43 8.44 32.39 -4.07
CA THR A 43 8.49 32.30 -5.53
C THR A 43 8.00 30.95 -5.99
N ALA A 44 7.13 30.92 -7.01
CA ALA A 44 6.64 29.66 -7.54
C ALA A 44 7.69 28.97 -8.43
N ASP A 45 8.02 27.72 -8.10
CA ASP A 45 8.82 26.79 -8.88
C ASP A 45 7.99 26.07 -9.93
N THR A 46 8.53 25.96 -11.14
CA THR A 46 7.89 25.16 -12.20
C THR A 46 8.31 23.69 -12.09
N VAL A 47 7.33 22.83 -11.87
CA VAL A 47 7.48 21.37 -11.88
C VAL A 47 7.03 20.82 -13.22
N THR A 48 7.88 20.04 -13.88
CA THR A 48 7.55 19.29 -15.09
C THR A 48 7.81 17.80 -14.86
N VAL A 49 6.79 16.96 -15.04
CA VAL A 49 6.91 15.51 -14.99
C VAL A 49 6.60 14.91 -16.35
N ILE A 50 7.43 13.96 -16.78
CA ILE A 50 7.28 13.24 -18.05
C ILE A 50 7.05 11.77 -17.74
N PHE A 51 5.94 11.22 -18.23
CA PHE A 51 5.53 9.82 -18.08
C PHE A 51 5.50 9.11 -19.44
N PRO A 52 5.54 7.77 -19.49
CA PRO A 52 5.08 7.03 -20.66
C PRO A 52 3.62 7.41 -20.98
N THR A 53 3.24 7.46 -22.28
CA THR A 53 1.88 7.90 -22.68
C THR A 53 0.75 6.98 -22.22
N GLU A 54 1.03 5.73 -21.91
CA GLU A 54 0.01 4.81 -21.42
C GLU A 54 0.03 4.78 -19.89
N ARG A 55 -1.08 5.18 -19.25
CA ARG A 55 -1.28 5.00 -17.81
C ARG A 55 -1.18 3.52 -17.44
N GLY A 56 -0.55 3.22 -16.31
CA GLY A 56 -0.35 1.84 -15.84
C GLY A 56 0.77 1.12 -16.61
N ARG A 57 1.54 1.83 -17.44
CA ARG A 57 2.68 1.26 -18.15
C ARG A 57 3.97 1.41 -17.34
N SER A 58 4.73 0.32 -17.25
CA SER A 58 6.11 0.38 -16.77
C SER A 58 7.00 1.13 -17.77
N GLY A 59 7.84 2.02 -17.28
CA GLY A 59 8.71 2.79 -18.15
C GLY A 59 9.51 3.87 -17.46
N PRO A 60 10.38 4.54 -18.23
CA PRO A 60 11.14 5.67 -17.71
C PRO A 60 10.22 6.86 -17.45
N PHE A 61 10.49 7.59 -16.37
CA PHE A 61 9.88 8.88 -16.08
C PHE A 61 10.95 9.90 -15.66
N SER A 62 10.60 11.18 -15.71
CA SER A 62 11.48 12.23 -15.19
C SER A 62 10.71 13.34 -14.51
N VAL A 63 11.27 13.88 -13.43
CA VAL A 63 10.76 15.04 -12.71
C VAL A 63 11.79 16.16 -12.85
N THR A 64 11.36 17.36 -13.22
CA THR A 64 12.24 18.53 -13.40
C THR A 64 11.69 19.73 -12.64
N VAL A 65 12.55 20.38 -11.85
CA VAL A 65 12.27 21.59 -11.07
C VAL A 65 13.49 22.49 -11.11
N GLY A 66 13.32 23.79 -11.39
CA GLY A 66 14.44 24.76 -11.37
C GLY A 66 15.60 24.43 -12.33
N GLY A 67 15.37 23.61 -13.36
CA GLY A 67 16.42 23.10 -14.26
C GLY A 67 17.15 21.85 -13.75
N SER A 68 16.91 21.42 -12.52
CA SER A 68 17.36 20.13 -11.98
C SER A 68 16.40 19.02 -12.38
N THR A 69 16.92 17.90 -12.89
CA THR A 69 16.11 16.77 -13.38
C THR A 69 16.49 15.46 -12.69
N TYR A 70 15.50 14.77 -12.14
CA TYR A 70 15.57 13.36 -11.76
C TYR A 70 15.07 12.48 -12.91
N LYS A 71 15.72 11.33 -13.14
CA LYS A 71 15.28 10.31 -14.09
C LYS A 71 15.18 8.97 -13.37
N GLY A 72 14.04 8.31 -13.50
CA GLY A 72 13.76 7.02 -12.87
C GLY A 72 13.07 6.05 -13.81
N HIS A 73 12.77 4.87 -13.29
CA HIS A 73 11.90 3.88 -13.91
C HIS A 73 10.80 3.54 -12.91
N GLY A 74 9.55 3.50 -13.35
CA GLY A 74 8.43 3.06 -12.54
C GLY A 74 7.71 1.88 -13.17
N ASP A 75 6.96 1.16 -12.37
CA ASP A 75 6.15 0.02 -12.76
C ASP A 75 4.68 0.37 -12.55
N GLY A 76 3.90 0.46 -13.64
CA GLY A 76 2.50 0.85 -13.52
C GLY A 76 2.29 2.33 -13.17
N LEU A 77 3.06 3.26 -13.75
CA LEU A 77 2.96 4.69 -13.43
C LEU A 77 1.53 5.22 -13.67
N HIS A 78 0.97 5.94 -12.69
CA HIS A 78 -0.40 6.48 -12.79
C HIS A 78 -0.56 7.59 -13.83
N GLY A 79 0.54 8.24 -14.22
CA GLY A 79 0.50 9.43 -15.07
C GLY A 79 -0.04 10.68 -14.35
N THR A 80 -0.03 10.67 -13.02
CA THR A 80 -0.45 11.78 -12.15
C THR A 80 0.70 12.25 -11.27
N MET A 81 0.58 13.48 -10.76
CA MET A 81 1.46 14.01 -9.72
C MET A 81 0.61 14.77 -8.70
N ALA A 82 1.07 14.80 -7.45
CA ALA A 82 0.54 15.68 -6.41
C ALA A 82 1.68 16.47 -5.78
N VAL A 83 1.35 17.62 -5.21
CA VAL A 83 2.21 18.34 -4.27
C VAL A 83 1.59 18.20 -2.90
N VAL A 84 2.36 17.70 -1.95
CA VAL A 84 1.96 17.45 -0.56
C VAL A 84 2.86 18.25 0.37
N ASP A 85 2.41 18.48 1.59
CA ASP A 85 3.16 19.14 2.63
C ASP A 85 3.24 18.16 3.80
N ILE A 86 4.35 17.42 3.88
CA ILE A 86 4.49 16.34 4.85
C ILE A 86 4.70 16.89 6.25
N ASP A 87 5.47 17.97 6.41
CA ASP A 87 5.73 18.66 7.66
C ASP A 87 5.43 20.16 7.54
N ILE A 88 4.24 20.57 7.97
CA ILE A 88 3.81 21.98 7.87
C ILE A 88 4.61 22.92 8.78
N THR A 89 5.50 22.39 9.62
CA THR A 89 6.38 23.18 10.47
C THR A 89 7.68 23.56 9.78
N ASP A 90 8.00 22.94 8.65
CA ASP A 90 9.08 23.36 7.76
C ASP A 90 8.55 24.23 6.60
N ALA A 91 9.45 24.59 5.68
CA ALA A 91 9.12 25.47 4.55
C ALA A 91 8.86 24.70 3.24
N TYR A 92 9.07 23.39 3.26
CA TYR A 92 9.15 22.55 2.07
C TYR A 92 7.79 21.95 1.72
N LYS A 93 7.62 21.66 0.43
CA LYS A 93 6.53 20.81 -0.07
C LYS A 93 7.11 19.76 -1.00
N GLU A 94 6.58 18.56 -0.90
CA GLU A 94 7.07 17.41 -1.64
C GLU A 94 6.25 17.14 -2.89
N ILE A 95 6.91 16.63 -3.92
CA ILE A 95 6.28 16.12 -5.12
C ILE A 95 6.07 14.62 -4.94
N ALA A 96 4.82 14.17 -5.04
CA ALA A 96 4.41 12.78 -4.95
C ALA A 96 4.03 12.22 -6.32
N ILE A 97 4.65 11.11 -6.71
CA ILE A 97 4.42 10.41 -7.97
C ILE A 97 3.95 8.97 -7.69
N PRO A 98 2.66 8.64 -7.86
CA PRO A 98 2.14 7.30 -7.59
C PRO A 98 2.32 6.33 -8.76
N GLU A 99 2.44 5.05 -8.40
CA GLU A 99 2.45 3.90 -9.31
C GLU A 99 1.65 2.72 -8.75
N ASP A 100 1.16 1.87 -9.65
CA ASP A 100 0.47 0.62 -9.32
C ASP A 100 1.43 -0.49 -8.85
N GLY A 101 2.69 -0.43 -9.30
CA GLY A 101 3.69 -1.45 -9.04
C GLY A 101 3.37 -2.78 -9.75
N PRO A 102 4.31 -3.75 -9.72
CA PRO A 102 4.03 -5.10 -10.19
C PRO A 102 3.06 -5.81 -9.22
N SER A 103 2.01 -6.45 -9.75
CA SER A 103 1.07 -7.25 -8.96
C SER A 103 0.41 -6.49 -7.80
N ASP A 104 -0.01 -5.26 -8.06
CA ASP A 104 -0.65 -4.36 -7.09
C ASP A 104 0.25 -3.96 -5.91
N ASP A 105 1.58 -4.08 -6.02
CA ASP A 105 2.52 -3.55 -5.02
C ASP A 105 2.67 -2.02 -5.17
N TYR A 106 1.57 -1.28 -4.92
CA TYR A 106 1.45 0.17 -5.05
C TYR A 106 2.55 0.95 -4.33
N ARG A 107 3.05 2.02 -4.94
CA ARG A 107 4.07 2.90 -4.35
C ARG A 107 3.87 4.37 -4.73
N THR A 108 4.42 5.26 -3.91
CA THR A 108 4.55 6.68 -4.20
C THR A 108 6.00 7.11 -4.03
N TYR A 109 6.61 7.63 -5.11
CA TYR A 109 7.91 8.26 -5.07
C TYR A 109 7.78 9.70 -4.57
N LEU A 110 8.68 10.10 -3.68
CA LEU A 110 8.68 11.42 -3.06
C LEU A 110 9.97 12.17 -3.37
N PHE A 111 9.82 13.45 -3.68
CA PHE A 111 10.91 14.34 -4.05
C PHE A 111 10.76 15.67 -3.33
N TRP A 112 11.88 16.27 -2.96
CA TRP A 112 11.94 17.62 -2.41
C TRP A 112 12.90 18.50 -3.22
N PHE A 113 12.70 19.81 -3.14
CA PHE A 113 13.49 20.79 -3.87
C PHE A 113 14.02 21.86 -2.90
N ASP A 114 15.35 22.02 -2.84
CA ASP A 114 16.00 22.93 -1.90
C ASP A 114 16.11 24.40 -2.42
N GLY A 115 15.45 24.72 -3.53
CA GLY A 115 15.60 25.98 -4.26
C GLY A 115 16.66 25.94 -5.36
N GLN A 116 17.49 24.90 -5.42
CA GLN A 116 18.53 24.74 -6.44
C GLN A 116 18.54 23.34 -7.07
N VAL A 117 18.37 22.30 -6.24
CA VAL A 117 18.53 20.90 -6.62
C VAL A 117 17.29 20.11 -6.22
N LEU A 118 16.77 19.36 -7.18
CA LEU A 118 15.72 18.36 -6.96
C LEU A 118 16.35 17.08 -6.42
N ARG A 119 15.84 16.58 -5.30
CA ARG A 119 16.35 15.39 -4.62
C ARG A 119 15.25 14.36 -4.43
N TYR A 120 15.60 13.10 -4.66
CA TYR A 120 14.73 11.96 -4.38
C TYR A 120 14.83 11.60 -2.89
N MET A 121 13.70 11.54 -2.20
CA MET A 121 13.64 11.26 -0.76
C MET A 121 13.52 9.75 -0.47
N GLY A 122 12.99 8.99 -1.43
CA GLY A 122 12.59 7.60 -1.23
C GLY A 122 11.18 7.35 -1.75
N SER A 123 10.65 6.17 -1.46
CA SER A 123 9.28 5.81 -1.80
C SER A 123 8.59 5.13 -0.62
N VAL A 124 7.30 5.37 -0.47
CA VAL A 124 6.44 4.67 0.48
C VAL A 124 5.45 3.78 -0.27
N PRO A 125 5.01 2.64 0.29
CA PRO A 125 3.91 1.87 -0.27
C PRO A 125 2.61 2.69 -0.34
N GLY A 126 1.71 2.31 -1.26
CA GLY A 126 0.43 2.99 -1.49
C GLY A 126 0.49 4.15 -2.49
N VAL A 127 -0.64 4.42 -3.16
CA VAL A 127 -0.82 5.50 -4.15
C VAL A 127 -1.24 6.85 -3.54
N GLN A 128 -1.77 6.82 -2.33
CA GLN A 128 -2.22 7.99 -1.57
C GLN A 128 -1.88 7.76 -0.10
N PRO A 129 -0.57 7.80 0.26
CA PRO A 129 -0.20 7.68 1.66
C PRO A 129 -0.83 8.82 2.47
N GLY A 130 -1.21 8.53 3.72
CA GLY A 130 -1.80 9.51 4.62
C GLY A 130 -0.76 10.56 5.00
N VAL A 131 -0.98 11.79 4.56
CA VAL A 131 -0.16 12.95 4.89
C VAL A 131 -1.07 13.99 5.54
N ASP A 132 -0.78 14.32 6.80
CA ASP A 132 -1.57 15.26 7.61
C ASP A 132 -0.79 16.51 8.04
N GLY A 133 0.46 16.65 7.58
CA GLY A 133 1.35 17.76 7.91
C GLY A 133 2.15 17.57 9.20
N SER A 134 2.06 16.41 9.87
CA SER A 134 2.76 16.17 11.15
C SER A 134 4.26 15.85 11.03
N GLY A 135 4.80 15.77 9.81
CA GLY A 135 6.13 15.22 9.53
C GLY A 135 6.16 13.68 9.47
N THR A 136 5.00 13.03 9.59
CA THR A 136 4.85 11.58 9.51
C THR A 136 3.93 11.20 8.35
N ILE A 137 4.34 10.18 7.60
CA ILE A 137 3.56 9.58 6.52
C ILE A 137 2.96 8.27 7.03
N HIS A 138 1.63 8.14 6.95
CA HIS A 138 0.91 6.94 7.35
C HIS A 138 0.63 6.06 6.13
N SER A 139 1.15 4.83 6.14
CA SER A 139 0.90 3.87 5.07
C SER A 139 0.94 2.45 5.62
N TYR A 140 1.36 1.48 4.82
CA TYR A 140 1.54 0.10 5.17
C TYR A 140 2.87 -0.43 4.63
N ARG A 141 3.21 -1.67 4.99
CA ARG A 141 4.33 -2.42 4.44
C ARG A 141 3.94 -3.87 4.28
N ARG A 142 4.47 -4.50 3.24
CA ARG A 142 4.40 -5.94 3.05
C ARG A 142 5.33 -6.65 4.02
N GLY A 143 4.80 -7.58 4.80
CA GLY A 143 5.59 -8.45 5.65
C GLY A 143 6.49 -9.39 4.86
N GLN A 144 7.63 -9.69 5.45
CA GLN A 144 8.74 -10.47 4.88
C GLN A 144 8.78 -11.90 5.39
N VAL A 145 7.91 -12.24 6.35
CA VAL A 145 7.89 -13.54 7.00
C VAL A 145 6.55 -14.20 6.89
N LEU A 146 6.57 -15.51 7.13
CA LEU A 146 5.41 -16.36 7.05
C LEU A 146 4.82 -16.26 5.62
N GLN A 147 3.80 -15.45 5.38
CA GLN A 147 3.02 -15.39 4.13
C GLN A 147 3.06 -14.00 3.48
N THR A 148 2.27 -13.78 2.43
CA THR A 148 1.96 -12.41 2.02
C THR A 148 0.96 -11.85 3.02
N TRP A 149 1.40 -10.87 3.81
CA TRP A 149 0.57 -10.08 4.72
C TRP A 149 1.06 -8.63 4.70
N PHE A 150 0.22 -7.72 5.17
CA PHE A 150 0.52 -6.29 5.19
C PHE A 150 0.19 -5.72 6.56
N PHE A 151 1.02 -4.79 7.03
CA PHE A 151 0.81 -4.09 8.29
C PHE A 151 0.98 -2.58 8.10
N PRO A 152 0.14 -1.76 8.74
CA PRO A 152 0.36 -0.33 8.89
C PRO A 152 1.74 -0.01 9.44
N ALA A 153 2.36 0.95 8.79
CA ALA A 153 3.70 1.42 9.05
C ALA A 153 3.72 2.94 8.87
N ASP A 154 4.41 3.60 9.80
CA ASP A 154 4.66 5.03 9.75
C ASP A 154 6.05 5.28 9.21
N TYR A 155 6.20 6.37 8.46
CA TYR A 155 7.46 6.78 7.86
C TYR A 155 7.74 8.23 8.25
N ALA A 156 8.99 8.50 8.64
CA ALA A 156 9.45 9.82 9.02
C ALA A 156 10.48 10.36 8.03
N ILE A 157 10.69 11.67 8.08
CA ILE A 157 11.70 12.38 7.32
C ILE A 157 12.95 12.51 8.20
N SER A 158 14.12 12.10 7.69
CA SER A 158 15.41 12.30 8.37
C SER A 158 15.96 13.71 8.13
N ALA A 159 17.02 14.08 8.86
CA ALA A 159 17.63 15.40 8.75
C ALA A 159 18.14 15.74 7.33
N ASP A 160 18.48 14.75 6.51
CA ASP A 160 18.87 14.89 5.10
C ASP A 160 17.67 14.82 4.13
N HIS A 161 16.44 14.88 4.66
CA HIS A 161 15.17 14.79 3.93
C HIS A 161 14.95 13.44 3.22
N SER A 162 15.59 12.37 3.69
CA SER A 162 15.30 11.01 3.24
C SER A 162 14.12 10.43 4.03
N ILE A 163 13.36 9.51 3.42
CA ILE A 163 12.26 8.83 4.09
C ILE A 163 12.73 7.51 4.66
N TYR A 164 12.37 7.23 5.91
CA TYR A 164 12.61 5.94 6.54
C TYR A 164 11.40 5.47 7.34
N MET A 165 11.20 4.15 7.38
CA MET A 165 10.14 3.54 8.17
C MET A 165 10.50 3.56 9.66
N ILE A 166 9.57 4.02 10.49
CA ILE A 166 9.65 3.94 11.95
C ILE A 166 9.49 2.47 12.36
N GLN A 167 10.57 1.87 12.85
CA GLN A 167 10.57 0.46 13.25
C GLN A 167 9.82 0.27 14.58
N GLN A 168 9.02 -0.80 14.63
CA GLN A 168 8.37 -1.31 15.83
C GLN A 168 8.93 -2.71 16.15
N ASP A 169 8.87 -3.10 17.42
CA ASP A 169 9.28 -4.45 17.84
C ASP A 169 8.34 -5.54 17.28
N LEU A 170 7.05 -5.22 17.18
CA LEU A 170 6.01 -6.15 16.71
C LEU A 170 4.99 -5.41 15.85
N TYR A 171 4.64 -6.03 14.73
CA TYR A 171 3.58 -5.59 13.84
C TYR A 171 2.40 -6.56 13.95
N PRO A 172 1.16 -6.06 14.03
CA PRO A 172 -0.01 -6.92 14.12
C PRO A 172 -0.24 -7.65 12.80
N MET A 173 -0.50 -8.95 12.91
CA MET A 173 -0.65 -9.88 11.80
C MET A 173 -2.00 -10.61 11.81
N TRP A 174 -2.76 -10.64 12.91
CA TRP A 174 -4.14 -11.17 13.04
C TRP A 174 -4.60 -12.30 12.08
N THR A 175 -3.73 -13.27 11.80
CA THR A 175 -3.98 -14.28 10.77
C THR A 175 -4.58 -15.51 11.41
N ARG A 176 -5.82 -15.84 11.05
CA ARG A 176 -6.47 -17.08 11.49
C ARG A 176 -5.85 -18.29 10.81
N VAL A 177 -5.50 -19.29 11.60
CA VAL A 177 -4.86 -20.52 11.13
C VAL A 177 -5.48 -21.76 11.76
N ARG A 178 -5.39 -22.89 11.07
CA ARG A 178 -5.62 -24.24 11.61
C ARG A 178 -4.28 -24.93 11.81
N LEU A 179 -4.08 -25.55 12.97
CA LEU A 179 -2.91 -26.38 13.20
C LEU A 179 -3.05 -27.71 12.47
N VAL A 180 -2.08 -28.12 11.66
CA VAL A 180 -2.09 -29.43 10.97
C VAL A 180 -1.20 -30.47 11.62
N ARG A 181 -0.48 -30.08 12.68
CA ARG A 181 0.33 -30.92 13.55
C ARG A 181 0.34 -30.31 14.95
N ASP A 182 0.80 -31.08 15.93
CA ASP A 182 1.10 -30.54 17.25
C ASP A 182 2.20 -29.49 17.11
N PHE A 183 1.97 -28.32 17.72
CA PHE A 183 2.73 -27.12 17.47
C PHE A 183 3.30 -26.58 18.78
N PRO A 184 4.61 -26.76 19.05
CA PRO A 184 5.25 -26.28 20.26
C PRO A 184 5.35 -24.75 20.24
N LEU A 185 5.02 -24.13 21.37
CA LEU A 185 5.08 -22.70 21.59
C LEU A 185 6.01 -22.39 22.76
N LEU A 186 6.86 -21.41 22.56
CA LEU A 186 7.83 -20.92 23.54
C LEU A 186 7.18 -19.86 24.42
N ARG A 187 7.71 -19.71 25.65
CA ARG A 187 7.25 -18.67 26.57
C ARG A 187 7.67 -17.27 26.14
N GLU A 188 8.88 -17.13 25.62
CA GLU A 188 9.51 -15.88 25.24
C GLU A 188 10.43 -16.08 24.03
N ARG A 189 10.81 -14.99 23.36
CA ARG A 189 11.69 -15.02 22.16
C ARG A 189 13.17 -15.31 22.50
N SER A 190 13.56 -15.15 23.76
CA SER A 190 14.93 -15.31 24.25
C SER A 190 15.26 -16.71 24.76
N ASP A 191 14.26 -17.59 24.87
CA ASP A 191 14.40 -18.92 25.46
C ASP A 191 13.74 -19.97 24.55
N ASP A 192 14.47 -21.05 24.29
CA ASP A 192 14.03 -22.19 23.50
C ASP A 192 13.14 -23.17 24.30
N SER A 193 12.83 -22.86 25.56
CA SER A 193 11.95 -23.71 26.37
C SER A 193 10.50 -23.69 25.87
N VAL A 194 9.99 -24.90 25.57
CA VAL A 194 8.59 -25.09 25.19
C VAL A 194 7.70 -24.90 26.41
N SER A 195 6.83 -23.90 26.36
CA SER A 195 5.85 -23.61 27.41
C SER A 195 4.58 -24.42 27.25
N TYR A 196 4.16 -24.65 26.01
CA TYR A 196 2.87 -25.27 25.68
C TYR A 196 2.94 -25.91 24.30
N ILE A 197 2.20 -27.01 24.09
CA ILE A 197 2.06 -27.64 22.78
C ILE A 197 0.58 -27.52 22.38
N ALA A 198 0.31 -26.72 21.36
CA ALA A 198 -1.01 -26.60 20.77
C ALA A 198 -1.32 -27.82 19.90
N SER A 199 -2.55 -28.33 19.94
CA SER A 199 -2.85 -29.64 19.38
C SER A 199 -3.15 -29.54 17.89
N ARG A 200 -2.80 -30.58 17.13
CA ARG A 200 -3.25 -30.74 15.76
C ARG A 200 -4.78 -30.59 15.68
N GLY A 201 -5.23 -29.79 14.72
CA GLY A 201 -6.63 -29.55 14.44
C GLY A 201 -7.23 -28.34 15.16
N ASP A 202 -6.50 -27.74 16.11
CA ASP A 202 -6.96 -26.53 16.79
C ASP A 202 -6.98 -25.34 15.83
N SER A 203 -7.91 -24.42 16.05
CA SER A 203 -7.89 -23.09 15.46
C SER A 203 -7.06 -22.16 16.32
N ALA A 204 -6.29 -21.28 15.68
CA ALA A 204 -5.45 -20.30 16.33
C ALA A 204 -5.37 -19.00 15.51
N VAL A 205 -4.76 -17.97 16.07
CA VAL A 205 -4.50 -16.69 15.42
C VAL A 205 -3.02 -16.35 15.58
N VAL A 206 -2.33 -16.05 14.47
CA VAL A 206 -1.03 -15.39 14.51
C VAL A 206 -1.29 -13.91 14.77
N VAL A 207 -1.07 -13.47 16.00
CA VAL A 207 -1.47 -12.15 16.48
C VAL A 207 -0.54 -11.07 15.95
N SER A 208 0.78 -11.31 16.03
CA SER A 208 1.80 -10.36 15.63
C SER A 208 3.08 -11.05 15.18
N SER A 209 3.93 -10.30 14.50
CA SER A 209 5.28 -10.72 14.12
C SER A 209 6.26 -9.56 14.25
N ASP A 210 7.53 -9.85 14.51
CA ASP A 210 8.63 -8.87 14.39
C ASP A 210 9.04 -8.60 12.92
N ASP A 211 8.34 -9.24 11.97
CA ASP A 211 8.62 -9.21 10.54
C ASP A 211 10.02 -9.72 10.15
N HIS A 212 10.62 -10.57 11.01
CA HIS A 212 11.96 -11.11 10.80
C HIS A 212 12.07 -12.61 11.16
N ASP A 213 11.84 -12.96 12.43
CA ASP A 213 12.03 -14.32 12.94
C ASP A 213 10.85 -14.81 13.75
N TRP A 214 10.12 -13.93 14.43
CA TRP A 214 9.23 -14.30 15.51
C TRP A 214 7.77 -13.98 15.20
N CYS A 215 6.90 -14.92 15.58
CA CYS A 215 5.48 -14.75 15.54
C CYS A 215 4.86 -15.13 16.89
N LEU A 216 3.86 -14.36 17.32
CA LEU A 216 3.04 -14.68 18.49
C LEU A 216 1.78 -15.39 18.04
N LEU A 217 1.55 -16.60 18.54
CA LEU A 217 0.33 -17.36 18.30
C LEU A 217 -0.60 -17.26 19.52
N GLN A 218 -1.90 -17.16 19.28
CA GLN A 218 -2.96 -17.33 20.28
C GLN A 218 -3.86 -18.49 19.88
N THR A 219 -4.02 -19.50 20.74
CA THR A 219 -4.96 -20.62 20.53
C THR A 219 -6.39 -20.22 20.87
N SER A 220 -7.36 -21.00 20.40
CA SER A 220 -8.79 -20.74 20.61
C SER A 220 -9.23 -20.67 22.08
N ASP A 221 -8.46 -21.25 22.99
CA ASP A 221 -8.68 -21.19 24.44
C ASP A 221 -8.00 -19.98 25.12
N GLY A 222 -7.43 -19.07 24.32
CA GLY A 222 -6.82 -17.82 24.76
C GLY A 222 -5.36 -17.90 25.18
N ARG A 223 -4.75 -19.10 25.20
CA ARG A 223 -3.31 -19.23 25.51
C ARG A 223 -2.46 -18.64 24.40
N THR A 224 -1.35 -18.02 24.77
CA THR A 224 -0.40 -17.42 23.82
C THR A 224 0.98 -18.06 23.94
N GLY A 225 1.74 -18.00 22.85
CA GLY A 225 3.15 -18.36 22.87
C GLY A 225 3.86 -18.08 21.55
N TRP A 226 5.18 -18.06 21.61
CA TRP A 226 6.04 -17.66 20.51
C TRP A 226 6.45 -18.85 19.67
N PHE A 227 6.63 -18.62 18.37
CA PHE A 227 7.32 -19.55 17.50
C PHE A 227 8.20 -18.81 16.52
N ARG A 228 9.28 -19.47 16.09
CA ARG A 228 10.21 -18.92 15.13
C ARG A 228 9.83 -19.34 13.71
N CYS A 229 9.70 -18.36 12.82
CA CYS A 229 9.58 -18.51 11.39
C CYS A 229 10.98 -18.70 10.79
N CYS A 230 11.42 -19.93 10.64
CA CYS A 230 12.68 -20.22 9.95
C CYS A 230 12.47 -20.14 8.42
N GLY A 231 12.67 -18.97 7.81
CA GLY A 231 12.72 -18.84 6.35
C GLY A 231 12.48 -17.41 5.84
N SER A 232 13.37 -16.93 4.98
CA SER A 232 13.16 -15.71 4.18
C SER A 232 12.10 -15.95 3.11
N PHE A 233 11.28 -14.93 2.82
CA PHE A 233 10.41 -14.91 1.64
C PHE A 233 11.23 -15.16 0.36
N VAL A 234 11.00 -16.27 -0.34
CA VAL A 234 11.53 -16.52 -1.69
C VAL A 234 10.41 -16.24 -2.68
N GLY A 235 10.53 -15.13 -3.40
CA GLY A 235 9.52 -14.65 -4.34
C GLY A 235 9.02 -15.73 -5.31
N GLY A 236 7.70 -15.78 -5.46
CA GLY A 236 7.03 -16.38 -6.62
C GLY A 236 7.01 -17.91 -6.74
N ALA A 237 7.69 -18.66 -5.88
CA ALA A 237 7.66 -20.12 -5.90
C ALA A 237 7.12 -20.68 -4.59
N LEU A 238 5.82 -20.99 -4.61
CA LEU A 238 5.13 -21.93 -3.74
C LEU A 238 5.66 -21.98 -2.29
N ALA A 239 4.88 -21.39 -1.38
CA ALA A 239 4.68 -21.99 -0.05
C ALA A 239 3.95 -23.35 -0.18
N SER A 240 4.36 -24.22 -1.12
CA SER A 240 3.85 -25.59 -1.24
C SER A 240 4.69 -26.48 -0.37
N THR A 241 4.37 -26.43 0.90
CA THR A 241 3.94 -27.58 1.69
C THR A 241 3.95 -27.05 3.11
N THR A 242 2.78 -26.97 3.75
CA THR A 242 2.76 -27.02 5.21
C THR A 242 3.54 -25.90 5.87
N PHE A 243 2.98 -24.70 5.84
CA PHE A 243 3.42 -23.50 6.55
C PHE A 243 3.81 -23.74 8.01
N LEU A 244 4.98 -24.30 8.32
CA LEU A 244 5.34 -24.76 9.66
C LEU A 244 4.28 -25.61 10.38
N GLY A 245 3.27 -26.17 9.72
CA GLY A 245 2.13 -26.81 10.40
C GLY A 245 0.93 -25.90 10.69
N LEU A 246 0.84 -24.74 10.07
CA LEU A 246 -0.28 -23.81 10.05
C LEU A 246 -0.94 -23.84 8.66
N LEU A 247 -2.26 -23.74 8.62
CA LEU A 247 -3.03 -23.50 7.41
C LEU A 247 -3.87 -22.25 7.58
N PRO A 248 -3.72 -21.20 6.75
CA PRO A 248 -4.60 -20.05 6.79
C PRO A 248 -6.06 -20.49 6.64
N GLN A 249 -6.94 -19.93 7.47
CA GLN A 249 -8.38 -20.18 7.36
C GLN A 249 -9.03 -19.06 6.54
N LYS A 250 -9.80 -19.44 5.52
CA LYS A 250 -10.71 -18.51 4.86
C LYS A 250 -11.79 -18.11 5.87
N TRP A 251 -12.15 -16.84 5.87
CA TRP A 251 -13.24 -16.35 6.70
C TRP A 251 -14.59 -16.78 6.11
N GLU A 252 -15.38 -17.51 6.89
CA GLU A 252 -16.60 -18.19 6.40
C GLU A 252 -17.91 -17.70 7.07
N GLY A 253 -17.88 -16.70 7.96
CA GLY A 253 -19.07 -16.35 8.75
C GLY A 253 -19.16 -14.89 9.15
N PRO A 254 -20.35 -14.41 9.55
CA PRO A 254 -20.54 -13.01 9.94
C PRO A 254 -19.56 -12.57 11.04
N LEU A 255 -18.99 -11.37 10.89
CA LEU A 255 -18.05 -10.80 11.84
C LEU A 255 -18.67 -9.54 12.48
N PRO A 256 -18.92 -9.53 13.80
CA PRO A 256 -19.40 -8.34 14.50
C PRO A 256 -18.27 -7.30 14.63
N ILE A 257 -18.63 -6.04 14.44
CA ILE A 257 -17.67 -4.95 14.29
C ILE A 257 -18.21 -3.63 14.86
N THR A 258 -17.35 -2.65 15.13
CA THR A 258 -17.73 -1.27 15.52
C THR A 258 -16.94 -0.21 14.77
N LEU A 259 -17.61 0.60 13.96
CA LEU A 259 -17.03 1.65 13.09
C LEU A 259 -16.24 2.71 13.86
N LYS A 260 -15.06 3.08 13.34
CA LYS A 260 -14.15 4.10 13.90
C LYS A 260 -14.06 5.34 13.03
N ARG A 261 -14.60 5.26 11.82
CA ARG A 261 -14.79 6.36 10.86
C ARG A 261 -16.10 6.16 10.12
N ASP A 262 -16.53 7.22 9.43
CA ASP A 262 -17.64 7.13 8.50
C ASP A 262 -17.18 6.34 7.26
N VAL A 263 -18.02 5.42 6.79
CA VAL A 263 -17.71 4.50 5.71
C VAL A 263 -18.79 4.56 4.63
N PRO A 264 -18.44 4.93 3.38
CA PRO A 264 -19.38 4.91 2.28
C PRO A 264 -19.80 3.47 1.98
N LEU A 265 -21.10 3.30 1.75
CA LEU A 265 -21.71 2.04 1.35
C LEU A 265 -22.01 2.09 -0.14
N TYR A 266 -21.60 1.07 -0.88
CA TYR A 266 -21.73 0.97 -2.33
C TYR A 266 -22.84 -0.01 -2.74
N SER A 267 -23.40 0.21 -3.93
CA SER A 267 -24.39 -0.68 -4.53
C SER A 267 -23.75 -1.99 -4.99
N SER A 268 -24.44 -3.11 -4.78
CA SER A 268 -24.07 -4.40 -5.40
C SER A 268 -24.34 -4.47 -6.90
N GLU A 269 -25.17 -3.57 -7.42
CA GLU A 269 -25.49 -3.50 -8.85
C GLU A 269 -24.52 -2.58 -9.62
N ASN A 270 -23.94 -1.59 -8.93
CA ASN A 270 -23.00 -0.62 -9.48
C ASN A 270 -21.97 -0.21 -8.43
N LEU A 271 -20.74 -0.71 -8.57
CA LEU A 271 -19.68 -0.53 -7.57
C LEU A 271 -19.16 0.91 -7.46
N ASP A 272 -19.47 1.77 -8.42
CA ASP A 272 -19.12 3.20 -8.38
C ASP A 272 -20.20 4.05 -7.69
N GLU A 273 -21.35 3.46 -7.33
CA GLU A 273 -22.49 4.16 -6.76
C GLU A 273 -22.53 4.04 -5.24
N ILE A 274 -22.46 5.17 -4.53
CA ILE A 274 -22.65 5.24 -3.08
C ILE A 274 -24.15 5.26 -2.77
N VAL A 275 -24.63 4.21 -2.10
CA VAL A 275 -26.02 4.03 -1.67
C VAL A 275 -26.28 4.49 -0.23
N GLY A 276 -25.23 4.79 0.53
CA GLY A 276 -25.37 5.28 1.90
C GLY A 276 -24.04 5.53 2.61
N MET A 277 -24.14 5.88 3.89
CA MET A 277 -22.99 6.12 4.77
C MET A 277 -23.23 5.47 6.13
N ALA A 278 -22.37 4.52 6.50
CA ALA A 278 -22.32 3.98 7.85
C ALA A 278 -21.45 4.89 8.72
N LEU A 279 -21.91 5.24 9.92
CA LEU A 279 -21.28 6.30 10.72
C LEU A 279 -20.33 5.73 11.77
N LYS A 280 -19.32 6.52 12.12
CA LYS A 280 -18.41 6.24 13.24
C LYS A 280 -19.21 5.91 14.52
N GLY A 281 -18.84 4.82 15.16
CA GLY A 281 -19.44 4.30 16.39
C GLY A 281 -20.59 3.32 16.15
N GLU A 282 -21.13 3.24 14.93
CA GLU A 282 -22.15 2.24 14.60
C GLU A 282 -21.55 0.83 14.67
N LYS A 283 -22.33 -0.08 15.26
CA LYS A 283 -22.02 -1.51 15.25
C LYS A 283 -22.62 -2.14 14.01
N GLY A 284 -22.03 -3.24 13.57
CA GLY A 284 -22.55 -3.99 12.45
C GLY A 284 -21.97 -5.38 12.33
N ILE A 285 -22.35 -6.04 11.25
CA ILE A 285 -21.92 -7.35 10.87
C ILE A 285 -21.33 -7.24 9.47
N LEU A 286 -20.05 -7.61 9.33
CA LEU A 286 -19.46 -7.89 8.04
C LEU A 286 -19.80 -9.32 7.61
N LYS A 287 -20.10 -9.50 6.34
CA LYS A 287 -20.24 -10.81 5.70
C LYS A 287 -19.30 -10.89 4.49
N PRO A 288 -18.83 -12.09 4.11
CA PRO A 288 -18.11 -12.26 2.85
C PRO A 288 -18.96 -11.68 1.72
N GLY A 289 -18.41 -10.73 0.96
CA GLY A 289 -19.11 -10.21 -0.20
C GLY A 289 -18.95 -11.12 -1.41
N PHE A 290 -19.23 -10.56 -2.59
CA PHE A 290 -19.29 -11.34 -3.83
C PHE A 290 -17.91 -11.75 -4.36
N ASN A 291 -16.82 -11.07 -3.95
CA ASN A 291 -15.44 -11.42 -4.26
C ASN A 291 -14.48 -11.04 -3.11
N GLU A 292 -13.18 -11.15 -3.33
CA GLU A 292 -12.15 -10.85 -2.33
C GLU A 292 -11.93 -9.35 -2.04
N PHE A 293 -12.51 -8.47 -2.85
CA PHE A 293 -12.34 -7.02 -2.77
C PHE A 293 -13.56 -6.30 -2.19
N TRP A 294 -14.65 -6.98 -1.92
CA TRP A 294 -15.88 -6.36 -1.44
C TRP A 294 -16.48 -7.16 -0.29
N LEU A 295 -16.87 -6.46 0.78
CA LEU A 295 -17.58 -7.04 1.91
C LEU A 295 -18.99 -6.49 1.98
N GLU A 296 -19.94 -7.31 2.42
CA GLU A 296 -21.26 -6.81 2.79
C GLU A 296 -21.21 -6.31 4.23
N LEU A 297 -21.59 -5.05 4.43
CA LEU A 297 -21.80 -4.46 5.76
C LEU A 297 -23.30 -4.31 6.02
N GLU A 298 -23.75 -4.80 7.17
CA GLU A 298 -25.08 -4.54 7.71
C GLU A 298 -24.91 -3.94 9.11
N THR A 299 -25.33 -2.69 9.30
CA THR A 299 -25.22 -2.00 10.60
C THR A 299 -26.45 -2.24 11.47
N ASP A 300 -26.31 -2.07 12.79
CA ASP A 300 -27.42 -2.13 13.75
C ASP A 300 -28.49 -1.05 13.47
N SER A 301 -28.13 0.01 12.73
CA SER A 301 -29.06 1.04 12.26
C SER A 301 -29.89 0.62 11.03
N GLY A 302 -29.69 -0.60 10.53
CA GLY A 302 -30.39 -1.16 9.37
C GLY A 302 -29.80 -0.76 8.01
N LYS A 303 -28.71 0.02 7.98
CA LYS A 303 -28.01 0.33 6.72
C LYS A 303 -27.30 -0.91 6.21
N LYS A 304 -27.46 -1.17 4.91
CA LYS A 304 -26.80 -2.27 4.21
C LYS A 304 -26.14 -1.76 2.93
N GLY A 305 -24.94 -2.24 2.65
CA GLY A 305 -24.29 -2.04 1.36
C GLY A 305 -22.94 -2.73 1.30
N LEU A 306 -22.28 -2.61 0.16
CA LEU A 306 -20.93 -3.10 0.00
C LEU A 306 -19.93 -2.08 0.54
N ILE A 307 -18.85 -2.57 1.12
CA ILE A 307 -17.67 -1.76 1.41
C ILE A 307 -16.52 -2.32 0.59
N THR A 308 -15.80 -1.43 -0.08
CA THR A 308 -14.62 -1.84 -0.83
C THR A 308 -13.48 -2.12 0.12
N CYS A 309 -12.75 -3.17 -0.21
CA CYS A 309 -11.45 -3.47 0.35
C CYS A 309 -10.36 -2.79 -0.48
N GLU A 310 -10.68 -2.06 -1.56
CA GLU A 310 -9.72 -1.41 -2.48
C GLU A 310 -9.14 -0.08 -1.96
N GLN A 311 -9.40 0.29 -0.70
CA GLN A 311 -8.43 1.14 0.00
C GLN A 311 -7.29 0.29 0.62
N TRP A 312 -7.44 -1.04 0.71
CA TRP A 312 -6.72 -1.93 1.60
C TRP A 312 -6.74 -3.42 1.21
N VAL A 313 -6.16 -3.77 0.07
CA VAL A 313 -5.71 -5.14 -0.18
C VAL A 313 -4.47 -5.10 -1.05
N VAL A 314 -3.42 -5.76 -0.58
CA VAL A 314 -2.60 -6.57 -1.45
C VAL A 314 -2.48 -7.93 -0.77
N GLY A 315 -2.59 -9.01 -1.55
CA GLY A 315 -2.39 -10.39 -1.10
C GLY A 315 -3.49 -10.90 -0.18
N GLY A 316 -4.52 -11.53 -0.75
CA GLY A 316 -5.71 -12.03 -0.08
C GLY A 316 -5.49 -12.70 1.27
N TYR A 317 -5.44 -11.90 2.34
CA TYR A 317 -5.72 -12.20 3.73
C TYR A 317 -6.02 -10.86 4.40
N TRP A 318 -7.22 -10.77 4.97
CA TRP A 318 -7.86 -9.57 5.51
C TRP A 318 -7.02 -8.88 6.61
N GLN A 319 -6.39 -7.74 6.29
CA GLN A 319 -5.65 -6.86 7.21
C GLN A 319 -5.38 -5.54 6.47
N ARG A 320 -5.64 -4.31 6.95
CA ARG A 320 -5.85 -3.84 8.31
C ARG A 320 -6.75 -2.58 8.42
N ASP A 321 -7.28 -1.96 7.37
CA ASP A 321 -8.06 -0.70 7.56
C ASP A 321 -9.56 -0.81 7.57
N ILE A 322 -10.04 -1.95 7.12
CA ILE A 322 -11.30 -2.43 7.64
C ILE A 322 -11.16 -2.53 9.17
N PHE A 323 -9.97 -2.84 9.73
CA PHE A 323 -9.79 -3.19 11.14
C PHE A 323 -9.31 -2.08 12.09
N ASP A 324 -8.52 -1.09 11.64
CA ASP A 324 -8.32 0.16 12.41
C ASP A 324 -9.62 1.00 12.44
N GLY A 325 -10.51 0.69 11.49
CA GLY A 325 -11.90 1.08 11.39
C GLY A 325 -12.88 0.34 12.29
N LEU A 326 -12.56 -0.83 12.84
CA LEU A 326 -13.56 -1.75 13.40
C LEU A 326 -13.06 -2.46 14.66
N CYS A 327 -13.59 -2.10 15.84
CA CYS A 327 -13.37 -2.92 17.03
C CYS A 327 -14.11 -4.27 16.88
N TYR A 328 -13.43 -5.36 17.21
CA TYR A 328 -14.07 -6.62 17.57
C TYR A 328 -14.87 -6.42 18.86
N ALA A 329 -16.07 -7.00 18.93
CA ALA A 329 -16.71 -7.24 20.23
C ALA A 329 -15.95 -8.41 20.90
N ASP A 330 -15.68 -8.26 22.21
CA ASP A 330 -15.08 -9.28 23.07
C ASP A 330 -15.73 -10.67 22.93
#